data_AF-A0A382W0G9-F1
#
_entry.id   AF-A0A382W0G9-F1
#
_cell.length_a   1.000
_cell.length_b   1.000
_cell.length_c   1.000
_cell.angle_alpha   90.00
_cell.angle_beta   90.00
_cell.angle_gamma   90.00
#
_symmetry.space_group_name_H-M   'P 1'
#
loop_
_entity.id
_entity.type
_entity.pdbx_description
1 polymer ?
#
loop_
_entity_poly.entity_id
_entity_poly.type
_entity_poly.pdbx_seq_one_letter_code
_entity_poly.pdbx_strand_id
1 'polypeptide(L)'
;MQINDAIIYATRKLNYSNSKRIDSEVLLCSVLKCNRIKLYTYPEQKLSNTVQQAFKKLVEKRSKGYPVAYLTKQKEFWKHTLLVN
;
A
#
# COMPACT_ATOMS: atom_id res chain seq x y z
N MET A 1 -12.15 8.22 -7.43
CA MET A 1 -10.67 8.37 -7.35
C MET A 1 -10.08 7.25 -8.17
N GLN A 2 -9.16 7.57 -9.08
CA GLN A 2 -8.46 6.57 -9.89
C GLN A 2 -7.26 6.00 -9.12
N ILE A 3 -6.63 4.95 -9.65
CA ILE A 3 -5.43 4.35 -9.08
C ILE A 3 -4.29 5.39 -8.97
N ASN A 4 -4.03 6.15 -10.03
CA ASN A 4 -3.00 7.18 -10.01
C ASN A 4 -3.26 8.26 -8.94
N ASP A 5 -4.50 8.76 -8.86
CA ASP A 5 -4.92 9.72 -7.83
C ASP A 5 -4.69 9.18 -6.41
N ALA A 6 -4.94 7.88 -6.21
CA ALA A 6 -4.74 7.21 -4.93
C ALA A 6 -3.28 7.27 -4.48
N ILE A 7 -2.37 6.96 -5.41
CA ILE A 7 -0.92 6.93 -5.16
C ILE A 7 -0.43 8.35 -4.88
N ILE A 8 -0.90 9.35 -5.63
CA ILE A 8 -0.55 10.76 -5.40
C ILE A 8 -1.06 11.22 -4.03
N TYR A 9 -2.31 10.90 -3.68
CA TYR A 9 -2.90 11.23 -2.39
C TYR A 9 -2.08 10.66 -1.23
N ALA A 10 -1.75 9.36 -1.28
CA ALA A 10 -0.99 8.71 -0.23
C ALA A 10 0.45 9.21 -0.16
N THR A 11 1.11 9.44 -1.30
CA THR A 11 2.47 9.99 -1.36
C THR A 11 2.54 11.36 -0.70
N ARG A 12 1.55 12.23 -0.93
CA ARG A 12 1.44 13.55 -0.27
C ARG A 12 1.24 13.42 1.24
N LYS A 13 0.46 12.43 1.68
CA LYS A 13 0.16 12.21 3.10
C LYS A 13 1.28 11.51 3.87
N LEU A 14 2.14 10.76 3.17
CA LEU A 14 3.27 10.03 3.73
C LEU A 14 4.59 10.82 3.60
N ASN A 15 4.52 12.14 3.70
CA ASN A 15 5.63 13.09 3.53
C ASN A 15 6.90 12.82 4.38
N TYR A 16 6.86 11.94 5.37
CA TYR A 16 8.03 11.56 6.19
C TYR A 16 8.71 10.24 5.79
N SER A 17 8.08 9.38 4.98
CA SER A 17 8.67 8.08 4.58
C SER A 17 9.64 8.26 3.41
N ASN A 18 10.81 7.64 3.38
CA ASN A 18 11.67 7.67 2.16
C ASN A 18 11.09 6.81 1.02
N SER A 19 10.17 5.90 1.33
CA SER A 19 9.56 4.96 0.39
C SER A 19 8.07 5.23 0.18
N LYS A 20 7.63 6.49 0.24
CA LYS A 20 6.21 6.91 0.16
C LYS A 20 5.46 6.29 -1.02
N ARG A 21 6.10 6.26 -2.20
CA ARG A 21 5.50 5.75 -3.43
C ARG A 21 5.27 4.25 -3.34
N ILE A 22 6.32 3.50 -2.97
CA ILE A 22 6.26 2.03 -2.78
C ILE A 22 5.26 1.68 -1.67
N ASP A 23 5.29 2.38 -0.54
CA ASP A 23 4.31 2.21 0.55
C ASP A 23 2.88 2.40 0.03
N SER A 24 2.64 3.44 -0.78
CA SER A 24 1.32 3.73 -1.36
C SER A 24 0.85 2.62 -2.32
N GLU A 25 1.74 2.14 -3.19
CA GLU A 25 1.44 1.04 -4.11
C GLU A 25 1.13 -0.26 -3.37
N VAL A 26 1.89 -0.57 -2.33
CA VAL A 26 1.72 -1.77 -1.51
C VAL A 26 0.40 -1.72 -0.74
N LEU A 27 0.08 -0.57 -0.12
CA LEU A 27 -1.19 -0.36 0.55
C LEU A 27 -2.37 -0.49 -0.42
N LEU A 28 -2.25 0.05 -1.64
CA LEU A 28 -3.31 -0.01 -2.64
C LEU A 28 -3.51 -1.45 -3.15
N CYS A 29 -2.42 -2.17 -3.43
CA CYS A 29 -2.45 -3.59 -3.78
C CYS A 29 -3.10 -4.44 -2.70
N SER A 30 -2.84 -4.15 -1.43
CA SER A 30 -3.42 -4.91 -0.31
C SER A 30 -4.94 -4.81 -0.27
N VAL A 31 -5.50 -3.63 -0.57
CA VAL A 31 -6.96 -3.44 -0.61
C VAL A 31 -7.57 -4.03 -1.87
N LEU A 32 -6.93 -3.84 -3.02
CA LEU A 32 -7.39 -4.37 -4.30
C LEU A 32 -7.16 -5.89 -4.45
N LYS A 33 -6.40 -6.51 -3.53
CA LYS A 33 -5.90 -7.88 -3.63
C LYS A 33 -5.29 -8.16 -5.01
N CYS A 34 -4.51 -7.21 -5.51
CA CYS A 34 -3.87 -7.31 -6.81
C CYS A 34 -2.34 -7.18 -6.69
N ASN A 35 -1.65 -7.45 -7.81
CA ASN A 35 -0.20 -7.25 -7.90
C ASN A 35 0.12 -5.83 -8.37
N ARG A 36 1.33 -5.32 -8.05
CA ARG A 36 1.77 -3.97 -8.41
C ARG A 36 1.72 -3.72 -9.91
N ILE A 37 1.99 -4.75 -10.71
CA ILE A 37 1.90 -4.72 -12.18
C ILE A 37 0.53 -4.18 -12.63
N LYS A 38 -0.56 -4.61 -11.97
CA LYS A 38 -1.92 -4.17 -12.33
C LYS A 38 -2.13 -2.66 -12.14
N LEU A 39 -1.43 -2.05 -11.18
CA LEU A 39 -1.48 -0.60 -10.96
C LEU A 39 -0.85 0.16 -12.13
N TYR A 40 0.20 -0.40 -12.75
CA TYR A 40 0.86 0.15 -13.93
C TYR A 40 0.11 -0.15 -15.22
N THR A 41 -0.55 -1.31 -15.32
CA THR A 41 -1.33 -1.67 -16.50
C THR A 41 -2.62 -0.85 -16.61
N TYR A 42 -3.25 -0.50 -15.48
CA TYR A 42 -4.54 0.19 -15.45
C TYR A 42 -4.55 1.42 -14.52
N PRO A 43 -3.69 2.42 -14.73
CA PRO A 43 -3.57 3.57 -13.82
C PRO A 43 -4.85 4.43 -13.73
N GLU A 44 -5.67 4.42 -14.78
CA GLU A 44 -6.93 5.15 -14.86
C GLU A 44 -8.13 4.39 -14.28
N GLN A 45 -7.92 3.16 -13.81
CA GLN A 45 -9.00 2.36 -13.23
C GLN A 45 -9.59 3.08 -12.02
N LYS A 46 -10.91 3.27 -12.03
CA LYS A 46 -11.65 3.87 -10.91
C LYS A 46 -11.74 2.88 -9.75
N LEU A 47 -11.42 3.37 -8.56
CA LEU A 47 -11.59 2.64 -7.31
C LEU A 47 -13.02 2.80 -6.81
N SER A 48 -13.65 1.70 -6.39
CA SER A 48 -14.93 1.73 -5.70
C SER A 48 -14.82 2.46 -4.35
N ASN A 49 -15.92 3.05 -3.88
CA ASN A 49 -15.94 3.80 -2.62
C ASN A 49 -15.45 2.98 -1.42
N THR A 50 -15.81 1.69 -1.35
CA THR A 50 -15.35 0.77 -0.30
C THR A 50 -13.83 0.60 -0.30
N VAL A 51 -13.24 0.42 -1.49
CA VAL A 51 -11.79 0.29 -1.67
C VAL A 51 -11.10 1.60 -1.29
N GLN A 52 -11.65 2.74 -1.72
CA GLN A 52 -11.11 4.05 -1.38
C GLN A 52 -11.10 4.30 0.14
N GLN A 53 -12.18 3.98 0.84
CA GLN A 53 -12.24 4.15 2.30
C GLN A 53 -11.24 3.24 3.02
N ALA A 54 -11.16 1.97 2.61
CA ALA A 54 -10.19 1.02 3.17
C ALA A 54 -8.75 1.50 2.96
N PHE A 55 -8.42 1.96 1.74
CA PHE A 55 -7.11 2.51 1.41
C PHE A 55 -6.77 3.74 2.25
N LYS A 56 -7.68 4.71 2.35
CA LYS A 56 -7.49 5.92 3.18
C LYS A 56 -7.21 5.57 4.64
N LYS A 57 -7.94 4.60 5.22
CA LYS A 57 -7.70 4.10 6.59
C LYS A 57 -6.29 3.53 6.76
N LEU A 58 -5.79 2.77 5.78
CA LEU A 58 -4.43 2.24 5.83
C LEU A 58 -3.36 3.34 5.73
N VAL A 59 -3.55 4.30 4.83
CA VAL A 59 -2.65 5.46 4.67
C VAL A 59 -2.60 6.29 5.95
N GLU A 60 -3.73 6.49 6.64
CA GLU A 60 -3.77 7.17 7.93
C GLU A 60 -2.96 6.44 9.00
N LYS A 61 -3.11 5.11 9.10
CA LYS A 61 -2.29 4.31 10.01
C LYS A 61 -0.81 4.41 9.65
N ARG A 62 -0.46 4.35 8.36
CA ARG A 62 0.93 4.48 7.91
C ARG A 62 1.51 5.86 8.24
N SER A 63 0.71 6.92 8.09
CA SER A 63 1.08 8.29 8.46
C SER A 63 1.35 8.45 9.96
N LYS A 64 0.65 7.67 10.81
CA LYS A 64 0.92 7.59 12.26
C LYS A 64 2.19 6.80 12.62
N GLY A 65 2.94 6.28 11.65
CA GLY A 65 4.17 5.51 11.88
C GLY A 65 4.00 4.00 11.91
N TYR A 66 2.80 3.46 11.66
CA TYR A 66 2.63 2.00 11.60
C TYR A 66 3.43 1.42 10.42
N PRO A 67 4.12 0.27 10.59
CA PRO A 67 4.86 -0.34 9.49
C PRO A 67 3.91 -0.95 8.45
N VAL A 68 4.23 -0.80 7.16
CA VAL A 68 3.37 -1.27 6.06
C VAL A 68 3.10 -2.78 6.13
N ALA A 69 4.07 -3.59 6.55
CA ALA A 69 3.91 -5.04 6.70
C ALA A 69 2.75 -5.44 7.64
N TYR A 70 2.52 -4.66 8.70
CA TYR A 70 1.40 -4.88 9.62
C TYR A 70 0.06 -4.47 9.00
N LEU A 71 0.07 -3.46 8.13
CA LEU A 71 -1.11 -2.93 7.47
C LEU A 71 -1.58 -3.80 6.31
N THR A 72 -0.63 -4.33 5.53
CA THR A 72 -0.96 -5.18 4.38
C THR A 72 -1.19 -6.63 4.75
N LYS A 73 -0.88 -7.03 5.98
CA LYS A 73 -0.86 -8.43 6.46
C LYS A 73 -0.05 -9.37 5.56
N GLN A 74 0.70 -8.84 4.60
CA GLN A 74 1.62 -9.59 3.77
C GLN A 74 2.93 -9.68 4.54
N LYS A 75 3.04 -10.74 5.35
CA LYS A 75 4.34 -11.33 5.66
C LYS A 75 4.94 -11.85 4.35
N GLU A 76 5.57 -11.00 3.55
CA GLU A 76 6.81 -11.45 2.91
C GLU A 76 7.85 -11.49 4.03
N PHE A 77 7.67 -12.47 4.92
CA PHE A 77 8.64 -12.82 5.94
C PHE A 77 9.91 -13.12 5.18
N TRP A 78 11.00 -12.52 5.62
CA TRP A 78 12.34 -12.93 5.24
C TRP A 78 12.37 -14.45 5.04
N LYS A 79 12.77 -14.90 3.85
CA LYS A 79 13.30 -16.26 3.68
C LYS A 79 14.62 -16.34 4.45
N HIS A 80 14.55 -16.29 5.78
CA HIS A 80 15.60 -16.78 6.63
C HIS A 80 14.96 -17.86 7.49
N THR A 81 15.02 -19.09 6.97
CA THR A 81 14.97 -20.28 7.82
C THR A 81 16.17 -20.16 8.75
N LEU A 82 15.97 -19.69 9.98
CA LEU A 82 16.99 -19.82 11.01
C LEU A 82 16.94 -21.26 11.51
N LEU A 83 17.86 -22.10 11.04
CA LEU A 83 18.23 -23.33 11.73
C LEU A 83 19.08 -22.92 12.94
N VAL A 84 18.48 -22.96 14.13
CA VAL A 84 19.23 -22.87 15.38
C VAL A 84 19.71 -24.28 15.74
N ASN A 85 20.98 -24.41 16.12
CA ASN A 85 21.66 -25.64 16.50
C ASN A 85 21.87 -25.69 18.02
#